data_AF-A0A934ETH0-F1
#
_entry.id   AF-A0A934ETH0-F1
#
_cell.length_a   1.000
_cell.length_b   1.000
_cell.length_c   1.000
_cell.angle_alpha   90.00
_cell.angle_beta   90.00
_cell.angle_gamma   90.00
#
_symmetry.space_group_name_H-M   'P 1'
#
loop_
_entity.id
_entity.type
_entity.pdbx_description
1 polymer ?
#
loop_
_entity_poly.entity_id
_entity_poly.type
_entity_poly.pdbx_seq_one_letter_code
_entity_poly.pdbx_strand_id
1 'polypeptide(L)'
;MKRGLLWIYDYLLSRSLMMILLPLLCLMLMTTTFTEEAGAVLWNIIRALLALMVINLALCTLRRIKTLSAPALIMHIGVFASFIGGGISAFGFVATVNVYEGDSTENVYRWDLKRDVPLGVEINVKKLNEEYYPVPLKIGVLRDGEKIRLFTLKTGEKFALENYLIQVDSLDIKSQSMKLSIFNGDNYIGYTDTTGVIQMSEHFPYEFKLVSYMDPVIKKTWVDLVLSKGGKIVAEGRTEVNSPLEWQGLKFYHTATSRDLYGNPFIGIQITRDPGTPVTYFGFCLVGIGGTIYFFRKIRT
;
A
#
# COMPACT_ATOMS: atom_id res chain seq x y z
N MET A 1 -44.40 21.40 32.59
CA MET A 1 -43.02 20.87 32.55
C MET A 1 -42.93 19.37 32.22
N LYS A 2 -43.64 18.46 32.91
CA LYS A 2 -43.51 16.99 32.70
C LYS A 2 -43.87 16.49 31.28
N ARG A 3 -44.86 17.08 30.60
CA ARG A 3 -45.28 16.69 29.24
C ARG A 3 -44.24 16.97 28.15
N GLY A 4 -43.52 18.10 28.27
CA GLY A 4 -42.47 18.45 27.30
C GLY A 4 -41.23 17.56 27.43
N LEU A 5 -40.85 17.19 28.66
CA LEU A 5 -39.71 16.31 28.91
C LEU A 5 -39.94 14.89 28.36
N LEU A 6 -41.17 14.38 28.47
CA LEU A 6 -41.56 13.07 27.93
C LEU A 6 -41.52 13.05 26.39
N TRP A 7 -41.96 14.13 25.74
CA TRP A 7 -41.90 14.24 24.28
C TRP A 7 -40.47 14.24 23.75
N ILE A 8 -39.57 15.01 24.38
CA ILE A 8 -38.15 15.03 24.02
C ILE A 8 -37.53 13.64 24.19
N TYR A 9 -37.84 12.96 25.30
CA TYR A 9 -37.38 11.60 25.57
C TYR A 9 -37.85 10.61 24.49
N ASP A 10 -39.15 10.62 24.15
CA ASP A 10 -39.70 9.74 23.11
C ASP A 10 -39.14 10.04 21.72
N TYR A 11 -38.88 11.32 21.41
CA TYR A 11 -38.28 11.72 20.15
C TYR A 11 -36.81 11.28 20.04
N LEU A 12 -36.02 11.43 21.12
CA LEU A 12 -34.64 10.95 21.19
C LEU A 12 -34.52 9.42 21.05
N LEU A 13 -35.59 8.70 21.37
CA LEU A 13 -35.72 7.24 21.24
C LEU A 13 -36.39 6.80 19.92
N SER A 14 -36.67 7.73 19.01
CA SER A 14 -37.40 7.46 17.78
C SER A 14 -36.47 7.03 16.64
N ARG A 15 -37.02 6.22 15.72
CA ARG A 15 -36.36 5.89 14.44
C ARG A 15 -36.31 7.09 13.50
N SER A 16 -37.29 8.00 13.62
CA SER A 16 -37.39 9.21 12.82
C SER A 16 -36.20 10.13 13.01
N LEU A 17 -35.68 10.23 14.23
CA LEU A 17 -34.45 10.98 14.51
C LEU A 17 -33.26 10.43 13.71
N MET A 18 -33.07 9.11 13.66
CA MET A 18 -31.99 8.49 12.88
C MET A 18 -32.11 8.78 11.39
N MET A 19 -33.33 8.81 10.84
CA MET A 19 -33.57 9.16 9.43
C MET A 19 -33.22 10.61 9.09
N ILE A 20 -33.09 11.49 10.08
CA ILE A 20 -32.65 12.89 9.92
C ILE A 20 -31.14 13.01 10.15
N LEU A 21 -30.62 12.37 11.21
CA LEU A 21 -29.22 12.48 11.59
C LEU A 21 -28.27 11.92 10.53
N LEU A 22 -28.63 10.79 9.89
CA LEU A 22 -27.77 10.17 8.89
C LEU A 22 -27.59 11.04 7.63
N PRO A 23 -28.65 11.54 6.96
CA PRO A 23 -28.49 12.48 5.85
C PRO A 23 -27.74 13.75 6.23
N LEU A 24 -28.01 14.30 7.42
CA LEU A 24 -27.31 15.49 7.93
C LEU A 24 -25.80 15.23 8.09
N LEU A 25 -25.43 14.08 8.67
CA LEU A 25 -24.04 13.66 8.77
C LEU A 25 -23.40 13.52 7.39
N CYS A 26 -24.08 12.86 6.44
CA CYS A 26 -23.58 12.70 5.07
C CYS A 26 -23.34 14.06 4.40
N LEU A 27 -24.27 15.02 4.52
CA LEU A 27 -24.12 16.37 3.99
C LEU A 27 -22.91 17.09 4.59
N MET A 28 -22.72 16.99 5.92
CA MET A 28 -21.57 17.60 6.61
C MET A 28 -20.24 16.93 6.23
N LEU A 29 -20.22 15.62 6.01
CA LEU A 29 -19.01 14.94 5.51
C LEU A 29 -18.71 15.34 4.07
N MET A 30 -19.72 15.51 3.21
CA MET A 30 -19.50 16.01 1.85
C MET A 30 -18.85 17.40 1.84
N THR A 31 -19.27 18.32 2.71
CA THR A 31 -18.63 19.66 2.77
C THR A 31 -17.15 19.60 3.17
N THR A 32 -16.75 18.64 4.02
CA THR A 32 -15.32 18.41 4.34
C THR A 32 -14.49 17.93 3.15
N THR A 33 -15.13 17.33 2.12
CA THR A 33 -14.41 16.89 0.91
C THR A 33 -14.02 18.06 0.03
N PHE A 34 -14.81 19.14 0.04
CA PHE A 34 -14.60 20.33 -0.80
C PHE A 34 -13.87 21.46 -0.08
N THR A 35 -13.51 21.28 1.19
CA THR A 35 -12.81 22.29 2.00
C THR A 35 -11.51 21.69 2.51
N GLU A 36 -10.37 22.12 1.95
CA GLU A 36 -9.04 21.63 2.34
C GLU A 36 -8.74 21.89 3.83
N GLU A 37 -9.36 22.93 4.40
CA GLU A 37 -9.33 23.24 5.82
C GLU A 37 -10.75 23.23 6.40
N ALA A 38 -11.35 22.06 6.53
CA ALA A 38 -12.48 21.88 7.42
C ALA A 38 -12.07 22.34 8.84
N GLY A 39 -12.49 23.55 9.23
CA GLY A 39 -12.11 24.16 10.50
C GLY A 39 -12.48 23.27 11.69
N ALA A 40 -11.75 23.41 12.81
CA ALA A 40 -11.96 22.60 14.02
C ALA A 40 -13.42 22.56 14.52
N VAL A 41 -14.18 23.64 14.28
CA VAL A 41 -15.61 23.73 14.61
C VAL A 41 -16.44 22.69 13.85
N LEU A 42 -16.22 22.54 12.54
CA LEU A 42 -16.96 21.57 11.73
C LEU A 42 -16.68 20.15 12.18
N TRP A 43 -15.41 19.83 12.48
CA TRP A 43 -15.04 18.53 13.03
C TRP A 43 -15.67 18.24 14.40
N ASN A 44 -15.80 19.25 15.26
CA ASN A 44 -16.51 19.11 16.53
C ASN A 44 -18.00 18.84 16.32
N ILE A 45 -18.64 19.49 15.35
CA ILE A 45 -20.04 19.25 14.99
C ILE A 45 -20.22 17.82 14.46
N ILE A 46 -19.35 17.36 13.55
CA ILE A 46 -19.40 16.00 13.00
C ILE A 46 -19.26 14.96 14.13
N ARG A 47 -18.30 15.16 15.06
CA ARG A 47 -18.15 14.28 16.23
C ARG A 47 -19.39 14.27 17.12
N ALA A 48 -20.02 15.43 17.34
CA ALA A 48 -21.26 15.52 18.11
C ALA A 48 -22.42 14.79 17.43
N LEU A 49 -22.56 14.93 16.10
CA LEU A 49 -23.57 14.21 15.31
C LEU A 49 -23.36 12.69 15.36
N LEU A 50 -22.12 12.23 15.19
CA LEU A 50 -21.75 10.82 15.32
C LEU A 50 -22.08 10.28 16.72
N ALA A 51 -21.70 11.00 17.77
CA ALA A 51 -22.01 10.62 19.15
C ALA A 51 -23.53 10.53 19.38
N LEU A 52 -24.29 11.51 18.88
CA LEU A 52 -25.76 11.52 18.98
C LEU A 52 -26.39 10.33 18.24
N MET A 53 -25.87 9.95 17.06
CA MET A 53 -26.32 8.76 16.34
C MET A 53 -26.06 7.47 17.12
N VAL A 54 -24.87 7.32 17.71
CA VAL A 54 -24.53 6.14 18.53
C VAL A 54 -25.43 6.05 19.76
N ILE A 55 -25.67 7.17 20.44
CA ILE A 55 -26.56 7.25 21.60
C ILE A 55 -28.00 6.88 21.18
N ASN A 56 -28.52 7.46 20.09
CA ASN A 56 -29.84 7.14 19.57
C ASN A 56 -29.96 5.64 19.23
N LEU A 57 -28.96 5.07 18.56
CA LEU A 57 -28.93 3.64 18.25
C LEU A 57 -28.96 2.80 19.52
N ALA A 58 -28.18 3.16 20.54
CA ALA A 58 -28.11 2.41 21.80
C ALA A 58 -29.45 2.42 22.54
N LEU A 59 -30.03 3.60 22.68
CA LEU A 59 -31.33 3.81 23.31
C LEU A 59 -32.46 3.08 22.56
N CYS A 60 -32.47 3.17 21.22
CA CYS A 60 -33.43 2.44 20.39
C CYS A 60 -33.28 0.92 20.52
N THR A 61 -32.04 0.43 20.61
CA THR A 61 -31.73 -1.00 20.78
C THR A 61 -32.23 -1.49 22.13
N LEU A 62 -31.89 -0.79 23.22
CA LEU A 62 -32.30 -1.15 24.57
C LEU A 62 -33.82 -1.15 24.73
N ARG A 63 -34.51 -0.11 24.24
CA ARG A 63 -35.98 -0.02 24.30
C ARG A 63 -36.68 -1.17 23.59
N ARG A 64 -36.09 -1.69 22.52
CA ARG A 64 -36.70 -2.70 21.64
C ARG A 64 -36.04 -4.08 21.70
N ILE A 65 -35.12 -4.33 22.62
CA ILE A 65 -34.26 -5.53 22.62
C ILE A 65 -35.06 -6.84 22.58
N LYS A 66 -36.21 -6.88 23.26
CA LYS A 66 -37.11 -8.06 23.30
C LYS A 66 -37.93 -8.24 22.02
N THR A 67 -38.01 -7.23 21.16
CA THR A 67 -38.84 -7.20 19.94
C THR A 67 -38.02 -7.13 18.65
N LEU A 68 -36.70 -6.88 18.76
CA LEU A 68 -35.80 -6.79 17.63
C LEU A 68 -35.55 -8.19 17.08
N SER A 69 -35.55 -8.32 15.75
CA SER A 69 -35.15 -9.56 15.12
C SER A 69 -33.67 -9.84 15.39
N ALA A 70 -33.31 -11.11 15.56
CA ALA A 70 -31.92 -11.50 15.77
C ALA A 70 -30.94 -10.91 14.72
N PRO A 71 -31.28 -10.86 13.41
CA PRO A 71 -30.39 -10.24 12.41
C PRO A 71 -30.20 -8.73 12.63
N ALA A 72 -31.27 -8.01 13.03
CA ALA A 72 -31.16 -6.59 13.35
C ALA A 72 -30.28 -6.34 14.58
N LEU A 73 -30.39 -7.19 15.60
CA LEU A 73 -29.54 -7.11 16.78
C LEU A 73 -28.06 -7.34 16.44
N ILE A 74 -27.76 -8.32 15.58
CA ILE A 74 -26.39 -8.58 15.09
C ILE A 74 -25.83 -7.35 14.37
N MET A 75 -26.61 -6.71 13.50
CA MET A 75 -26.19 -5.48 12.82
C MET A 75 -25.91 -4.34 13.81
N HIS A 76 -26.77 -4.15 14.81
CA HIS A 76 -26.57 -3.11 15.82
C HIS A 76 -25.30 -3.35 16.63
N ILE A 77 -25.05 -4.58 17.08
CA ILE A 77 -23.81 -4.96 17.77
C ILE A 77 -22.60 -4.69 16.87
N GLY A 78 -22.69 -5.03 15.59
CA GLY A 78 -21.64 -4.74 14.61
C GLY A 78 -21.33 -3.25 14.50
N VAL A 79 -22.36 -2.40 14.40
CA VAL A 79 -22.18 -0.94 14.40
C VAL A 79 -21.51 -0.46 15.68
N PHE A 80 -21.91 -0.94 16.86
CA PHE A 80 -21.25 -0.58 18.12
C PHE A 80 -19.79 -1.01 18.15
N ALA A 81 -19.48 -2.24 17.72
CA ALA A 81 -18.11 -2.71 17.61
C ALA A 81 -17.28 -1.81 16.68
N SER A 82 -17.83 -1.37 15.54
CA SER A 82 -17.14 -0.44 14.64
C SER A 82 -16.86 0.92 15.29
N PHE A 83 -17.81 1.46 16.07
CA PHE A 83 -17.58 2.72 16.80
C PHE A 83 -16.57 2.57 17.94
N ILE A 84 -16.61 1.46 18.68
CA ILE A 84 -15.63 1.15 19.72
C ILE A 84 -14.24 1.01 19.09
N GLY A 85 -14.14 0.32 17.96
CA GLY A 85 -12.91 0.20 17.17
C GLY A 85 -12.36 1.57 16.78
N GLY A 86 -13.18 2.44 16.18
CA GLY A 86 -12.77 3.81 15.85
C GLY A 86 -12.35 4.64 17.08
N GLY A 87 -12.99 4.44 18.23
CA GLY A 87 -12.56 5.05 19.50
C GLY A 87 -11.20 4.55 19.97
N ILE A 88 -10.92 3.25 19.83
CA ILE A 88 -9.61 2.66 20.14
C ILE A 88 -8.54 3.16 19.16
N SER A 89 -8.89 3.35 17.87
CA SER A 89 -7.99 3.91 16.86
C SER A 89 -7.48 5.32 17.21
N ALA A 90 -8.17 6.07 18.08
CA ALA A 90 -7.70 7.36 18.57
C ALA A 90 -6.42 7.28 19.44
N PHE A 91 -6.08 6.09 19.95
CA PHE A 91 -4.80 5.83 20.62
C PHE A 91 -3.69 5.39 19.65
N GLY A 92 -4.03 5.30 18.36
CA GLY A 92 -3.10 5.07 17.29
C GLY A 92 -2.33 6.33 16.89
N PHE A 93 -1.46 6.19 15.88
CA PHE A 93 -0.75 7.32 15.29
C PHE A 93 -0.23 6.99 13.90
N VAL A 94 0.12 8.05 13.17
CA VAL A 94 0.88 8.00 11.92
C VAL A 94 2.18 8.78 12.12
N ALA A 95 3.28 8.18 11.72
CA ALA A 95 4.59 8.82 11.66
C ALA A 95 5.22 8.61 10.28
N THR A 96 6.12 9.51 9.90
CA THR A 96 6.86 9.41 8.63
C THR A 96 8.32 9.72 8.85
N VAL A 97 9.18 9.09 8.05
CA VAL A 97 10.62 9.36 8.06
C VAL A 97 11.21 9.09 6.68
N ASN A 98 12.22 9.88 6.29
CA ASN A 98 13.05 9.61 5.13
C ASN A 98 14.40 9.09 5.61
N VAL A 99 14.85 7.96 5.06
CA VAL A 99 16.12 7.32 5.45
C VAL A 99 16.90 6.97 4.19
N TYR A 100 18.19 7.28 4.15
CA TYR A 100 19.07 6.91 3.05
C TYR A 100 19.35 5.40 3.06
N GLU A 101 19.63 4.84 1.89
CA GLU A 101 20.08 3.46 1.79
C GLU A 101 21.42 3.26 2.52
N GLY A 102 21.48 2.28 3.43
CA GLY A 102 22.63 2.01 4.28
C GLY A 102 22.59 2.70 5.65
N ASP A 103 21.75 3.73 5.81
CA ASP A 103 21.65 4.52 7.03
C ASP A 103 20.63 3.95 8.03
N SER A 104 20.67 4.50 9.25
CA SER A 104 19.69 4.23 10.29
C SER A 104 19.18 5.49 10.98
N THR A 105 17.99 5.39 11.59
CA THR A 105 17.42 6.44 12.42
C THR A 105 16.51 5.86 13.49
N GLU A 106 16.46 6.49 14.66
CA GLU A 106 15.47 6.20 15.71
C GLU A 106 14.34 7.26 15.74
N ASN A 107 14.56 8.43 15.14
CA ASN A 107 13.61 9.54 15.19
C ASN A 107 12.67 9.52 14.00
N VAL A 108 11.40 9.77 14.27
CA VAL A 108 10.33 9.82 13.28
C VAL A 108 9.42 11.02 13.52
N TYR A 109 8.90 11.61 12.44
CA TYR A 109 7.98 12.73 12.54
C TYR A 109 6.58 12.22 12.85
N ARG A 110 6.04 12.55 14.04
CA ARG A 110 4.68 12.20 14.46
C ARG A 110 3.69 13.26 14.02
N TRP A 111 2.75 12.93 13.15
CA TRP A 111 1.79 13.89 12.57
C TRP A 111 0.77 14.43 13.57
N ASP A 112 0.40 13.63 14.56
CA ASP A 112 -0.49 14.03 15.66
C ASP A 112 0.19 14.99 16.65
N LEU A 113 1.51 14.82 16.88
CA LEU A 113 2.30 15.68 17.76
C LEU A 113 2.98 16.84 17.02
N LYS A 114 3.02 16.79 15.68
CA LYS A 114 3.70 17.73 14.78
C LYS A 114 5.19 17.95 15.11
N ARG A 115 5.89 16.89 15.52
CA ARG A 115 7.32 16.95 15.87
C ARG A 115 7.99 15.59 15.69
N ASP A 116 9.31 15.62 15.61
CA ASP A 116 10.13 14.42 15.69
C ASP A 116 10.14 13.84 17.11
N VAL A 117 10.01 12.53 17.21
CA VAL A 117 10.12 11.79 18.48
C VAL A 117 10.90 10.49 18.25
N PRO A 118 11.58 9.97 19.27
CA PRO A 118 12.17 8.64 19.19
C PRO A 118 11.06 7.59 19.11
N LEU A 119 11.17 6.68 18.15
CA LEU A 119 10.23 5.56 17.99
C LEU A 119 10.42 4.48 19.06
N GLY A 120 11.60 4.44 19.70
CA GLY A 120 11.99 3.41 20.66
C GLY A 120 12.51 2.11 20.02
N VAL A 121 12.75 2.16 18.71
CA VAL A 121 13.44 1.17 17.89
C VAL A 121 14.16 1.92 16.77
N GLU A 122 15.38 1.51 16.48
CA GLU A 122 16.16 2.04 15.36
C GLU A 122 15.73 1.32 14.07
N ILE A 123 15.50 2.10 13.02
CA ILE A 123 15.14 1.65 11.69
C ILE A 123 16.40 1.74 10.83
N ASN A 124 16.89 0.62 10.36
CA ASN A 124 18.00 0.53 9.42
C ASN A 124 17.48 0.13 8.04
N VAL A 125 17.82 0.94 7.03
CA VAL A 125 17.54 0.63 5.63
C VAL A 125 18.74 -0.10 5.07
N LYS A 126 18.61 -1.41 4.83
CA LYS A 126 19.71 -2.19 4.25
C LYS A 126 19.85 -1.94 2.76
N LYS A 127 18.72 -2.01 2.04
CA LYS A 127 18.74 -1.98 0.59
C LYS A 127 17.42 -1.54 -0.01
N LEU A 128 17.51 -0.69 -1.02
CA LEU A 128 16.44 -0.40 -1.95
C LEU A 128 16.53 -1.36 -3.15
N ASN A 129 15.46 -2.07 -3.43
CA ASN A 129 15.41 -2.98 -4.56
C ASN A 129 14.35 -2.51 -5.56
N GLU A 130 14.69 -2.59 -6.83
CA GLU A 130 13.84 -2.20 -7.96
C GLU A 130 13.76 -3.36 -8.95
N GLU A 131 12.56 -3.63 -9.44
CA GLU A 131 12.29 -4.53 -10.55
C GLU A 131 11.69 -3.72 -11.69
N TYR A 132 12.20 -3.90 -12.91
CA TYR A 132 11.76 -3.19 -14.11
C TYR A 132 10.87 -4.07 -14.99
N TYR A 133 9.96 -3.45 -15.74
CA TYR A 133 9.26 -4.14 -16.83
C TYR A 133 10.24 -4.55 -17.93
N PRO A 134 9.94 -5.63 -18.69
CA PRO A 134 10.70 -5.97 -19.89
C PRO A 134 10.83 -4.78 -20.84
N VAL A 135 12.07 -4.40 -21.14
CA VAL A 135 12.38 -3.14 -21.86
C VAL A 135 12.35 -3.38 -23.36
N PRO A 136 11.47 -2.72 -24.13
CA PRO A 136 11.52 -2.76 -25.58
C PRO A 136 12.81 -2.14 -26.11
N LEU A 137 13.50 -2.86 -26.98
CA LEU A 137 14.78 -2.45 -27.56
C LEU A 137 14.93 -2.91 -29.01
N LYS A 138 15.85 -2.25 -29.72
CA LYS A 138 16.28 -2.59 -31.06
C LYS A 138 17.73 -3.01 -31.05
N ILE A 139 18.01 -4.19 -31.60
CA ILE A 139 19.35 -4.76 -31.68
C ILE A 139 19.77 -4.83 -33.15
N GLY A 140 20.88 -4.18 -33.47
CA GLY A 140 21.57 -4.37 -34.73
C GLY A 140 22.50 -5.58 -34.62
N VAL A 141 22.39 -6.49 -35.59
CA VAL A 141 23.32 -7.62 -35.72
C VAL A 141 24.29 -7.30 -36.84
N LEU A 142 25.58 -7.46 -36.55
CA LEU A 142 26.66 -7.23 -37.49
C LEU A 142 27.43 -8.54 -37.73
N ARG A 143 27.96 -8.71 -38.93
CA ARG A 143 28.95 -9.74 -39.30
C ARG A 143 30.05 -9.01 -40.07
N ASP A 144 31.30 -9.17 -39.67
CA ASP A 144 32.46 -8.50 -40.26
C ASP A 144 32.30 -6.96 -40.35
N GLY A 145 31.67 -6.35 -39.34
CA GLY A 145 31.42 -4.91 -39.29
C GLY A 145 30.24 -4.40 -40.14
N GLU A 146 29.61 -5.25 -40.95
CA GLU A 146 28.42 -4.89 -41.73
C GLU A 146 27.12 -5.29 -41.03
N LYS A 147 26.13 -4.39 -41.05
CA LYS A 147 24.82 -4.66 -40.47
C LYS A 147 24.04 -5.64 -41.36
N ILE A 148 23.78 -6.82 -40.83
CA ILE A 148 23.02 -7.87 -41.53
C ILE A 148 21.53 -7.90 -41.16
N ARG A 149 21.17 -7.48 -39.93
CA ARG A 149 19.78 -7.55 -39.46
C ARG A 149 19.50 -6.55 -38.34
N LEU A 150 18.23 -6.21 -38.17
CA LEU A 150 17.72 -5.44 -37.04
C LEU A 150 16.56 -6.23 -36.41
N PHE A 151 16.62 -6.43 -35.09
CA PHE A 151 15.52 -7.02 -34.34
C PHE A 151 14.88 -5.98 -33.42
N THR A 152 13.57 -6.11 -33.18
CA THR A 152 12.83 -5.36 -32.17
C THR A 152 12.20 -6.36 -31.21
N LEU A 153 12.61 -6.33 -29.95
CA LEU A 153 12.21 -7.30 -28.92
C LEU A 153 12.32 -6.67 -27.53
N LYS A 154 11.96 -7.42 -26.49
CA LYS A 154 12.08 -7.01 -25.08
C LYS A 154 13.19 -7.77 -24.36
N THR A 155 13.67 -7.22 -23.26
CA THR A 155 14.51 -7.98 -22.32
C THR A 155 13.77 -9.24 -21.85
N GLY A 156 14.48 -10.37 -21.80
CA GLY A 156 13.95 -11.71 -21.54
C GLY A 156 13.52 -12.49 -22.78
N GLU A 157 13.36 -11.84 -23.95
CA GLU A 157 12.97 -12.52 -25.18
C GLU A 157 14.16 -13.18 -25.91
N LYS A 158 13.85 -14.16 -26.75
CA LYS A 158 14.82 -14.90 -27.57
C LYS A 158 14.58 -14.66 -29.05
N PHE A 159 15.62 -14.67 -29.86
CA PHE A 159 15.53 -14.65 -31.32
C PHE A 159 16.53 -15.62 -31.96
N ALA A 160 16.14 -16.18 -33.10
CA ALA A 160 16.99 -17.08 -33.87
C ALA A 160 17.85 -16.30 -34.88
N LEU A 161 19.11 -16.69 -35.00
CA LEU A 161 20.08 -16.18 -35.96
C LEU A 161 20.87 -17.35 -36.55
N GLU A 162 20.47 -17.78 -37.74
CA GLU A 162 21.00 -19.00 -38.38
C GLU A 162 20.93 -20.20 -37.43
N ASN A 163 22.08 -20.72 -36.98
CA ASN A 163 22.17 -21.89 -36.10
C ASN A 163 22.15 -21.54 -34.61
N TYR A 164 22.06 -20.24 -34.28
CA TYR A 164 22.13 -19.75 -32.90
C TYR A 164 20.78 -19.26 -32.40
N LEU A 165 20.53 -19.50 -31.12
CA LEU A 165 19.44 -18.88 -30.38
C LEU A 165 20.05 -17.87 -29.41
N ILE A 166 19.60 -16.62 -29.49
CA ILE A 166 20.13 -15.54 -28.67
C ILE A 166 19.04 -15.08 -27.72
N GLN A 167 19.36 -15.04 -26.44
CA GLN A 167 18.50 -14.52 -25.39
C GLN A 167 18.99 -13.14 -24.95
N VAL A 168 18.09 -12.18 -24.89
CA VAL A 168 18.37 -10.88 -24.28
C VAL A 168 18.18 -11.00 -22.78
N ASP A 169 19.26 -10.96 -22.01
CA ASP A 169 19.16 -11.18 -20.56
C ASP A 169 18.72 -9.91 -19.83
N SER A 170 19.46 -8.83 -20.04
CA SER A 170 19.26 -7.58 -19.30
C SER A 170 19.83 -6.39 -20.05
N LEU A 171 19.27 -5.21 -19.77
CA LEU A 171 19.81 -3.92 -20.17
C LEU A 171 20.38 -3.24 -18.91
N ASP A 172 21.67 -2.90 -18.93
CA ASP A 172 22.26 -1.99 -17.97
C ASP A 172 22.12 -0.56 -18.48
N ILE A 173 21.26 0.20 -17.79
CA ILE A 173 20.91 1.57 -18.12
C ILE A 173 22.12 2.49 -17.96
N LYS A 174 22.98 2.25 -16.97
CA LYS A 174 24.11 3.14 -16.65
C LYS A 174 25.20 3.03 -17.70
N SER A 175 25.52 1.81 -18.11
CA SER A 175 26.53 1.56 -19.15
C SER A 175 25.96 1.58 -20.57
N GLN A 176 24.63 1.74 -20.71
CA GLN A 176 23.92 1.63 -21.99
C GLN A 176 24.28 0.35 -22.74
N SER A 177 24.51 -0.73 -21.99
CA SER A 177 24.94 -2.02 -22.51
C SER A 177 23.89 -3.09 -22.27
N MET A 178 23.75 -4.01 -23.21
CA MET A 178 22.82 -5.12 -23.09
C MET A 178 23.61 -6.42 -23.06
N LYS A 179 23.25 -7.30 -22.12
CA LYS A 179 23.82 -8.64 -21.99
C LYS A 179 22.98 -9.65 -22.76
N LEU A 180 23.67 -10.51 -23.49
CA LEU A 180 23.10 -11.51 -24.38
C LEU A 180 23.70 -12.87 -24.08
N SER A 181 22.85 -13.88 -23.87
CA SER A 181 23.25 -15.28 -23.78
C SER A 181 23.06 -15.98 -25.11
N ILE A 182 24.04 -16.79 -25.51
CA ILE A 182 24.10 -17.42 -26.83
C ILE A 182 24.05 -18.93 -26.68
N PHE A 183 23.21 -19.54 -27.50
CA PHE A 183 22.99 -20.97 -27.53
C PHE A 183 23.16 -21.51 -28.96
N ASN A 184 23.74 -22.70 -29.09
CA ASN A 184 23.77 -23.47 -30.33
C ASN A 184 22.86 -24.70 -30.13
N GLY A 185 21.68 -24.66 -30.75
CA GLY A 185 20.56 -25.54 -30.35
C GLY A 185 20.16 -25.27 -28.88
N ASP A 186 20.16 -26.32 -28.05
CA ASP A 186 19.87 -26.22 -26.61
C ASP A 186 21.13 -26.01 -25.75
N ASN A 187 22.32 -26.03 -26.35
CA ASN A 187 23.58 -25.93 -25.62
C ASN A 187 23.98 -24.47 -25.43
N TYR A 188 24.21 -24.06 -24.19
CA TYR A 188 24.77 -22.74 -23.87
C TYR A 188 26.25 -22.67 -24.26
N ILE A 189 26.61 -21.71 -25.11
CA ILE A 189 28.00 -21.57 -25.61
C ILE A 189 28.74 -20.36 -25.03
N GLY A 190 28.01 -19.39 -24.45
CA GLY A 190 28.59 -18.24 -23.77
C GLY A 190 27.68 -17.01 -23.73
N TYR A 191 28.26 -15.86 -23.39
CA TYR A 191 27.56 -14.57 -23.39
C TYR A 191 28.40 -13.45 -23.98
N THR A 192 27.72 -12.46 -24.56
CA THR A 192 28.31 -11.24 -25.07
C THR A 192 27.57 -10.03 -24.53
N ASP A 193 28.19 -8.87 -24.58
CA ASP A 193 27.50 -7.59 -24.45
C ASP A 193 27.68 -6.72 -25.70
N THR A 194 26.99 -5.58 -25.71
CA THR A 194 27.07 -4.59 -26.80
C THR A 194 28.28 -3.66 -26.70
N THR A 195 29.14 -3.83 -25.69
CA THR A 195 30.41 -3.10 -25.53
C THR A 195 31.60 -3.87 -26.11
N GLY A 196 31.38 -5.11 -26.55
CA GLY A 196 32.39 -5.98 -27.16
C GLY A 196 33.02 -6.97 -26.17
N VAL A 197 32.48 -7.12 -24.96
CA VAL A 197 32.89 -8.21 -24.07
C VAL A 197 32.27 -9.50 -24.59
N ILE A 198 33.13 -10.45 -24.96
CA ILE A 198 32.74 -11.76 -25.47
C ILE A 198 33.39 -12.81 -24.58
N GLN A 199 32.60 -13.64 -23.92
CA GLN A 199 33.07 -14.84 -23.23
C GLN A 199 32.37 -16.06 -23.82
N MET A 200 33.05 -16.73 -24.76
CA MET A 200 32.54 -17.88 -25.48
C MET A 200 33.45 -19.09 -25.33
N SER A 201 32.86 -20.27 -25.40
CA SER A 201 33.57 -21.56 -25.53
C SER A 201 33.98 -21.85 -26.98
N GLU A 202 33.33 -21.20 -27.96
CA GLU A 202 33.52 -21.40 -29.40
C GLU A 202 33.58 -20.07 -30.17
N HIS A 203 34.08 -20.11 -31.41
CA HIS A 203 34.10 -18.92 -32.26
C HIS A 203 32.67 -18.49 -32.66
N PHE A 204 32.32 -17.25 -32.38
CA PHE A 204 31.01 -16.68 -32.66
C PHE A 204 31.13 -15.50 -33.66
N PRO A 205 30.54 -15.59 -34.87
CA PRO A 205 30.85 -14.68 -35.98
C PRO A 205 29.97 -13.41 -36.01
N TYR A 206 29.22 -13.11 -34.95
CA TYR A 206 28.34 -11.95 -34.91
C TYR A 206 28.67 -10.98 -33.78
N GLU A 207 28.42 -9.72 -34.06
CA GLU A 207 28.48 -8.63 -33.09
C GLU A 207 27.09 -8.01 -32.92
N PHE A 208 26.81 -7.50 -31.73
CA PHE A 208 25.54 -6.86 -31.41
C PHE A 208 25.73 -5.41 -31.02
N LYS A 209 24.91 -4.52 -31.60
CA LYS A 209 24.82 -3.12 -31.21
C LYS A 209 23.43 -2.79 -30.71
N LEU A 210 23.35 -2.16 -29.54
CA LEU A 210 22.13 -1.55 -29.05
C LEU A 210 21.83 -0.32 -29.91
N VAL A 211 20.75 -0.35 -30.69
CA VAL A 211 20.38 0.73 -31.63
C VAL A 211 19.46 1.75 -30.97
N SER A 212 18.50 1.27 -30.19
CA SER A 212 17.58 2.12 -29.42
C SER A 212 16.91 1.30 -28.33
N TYR A 213 16.50 1.92 -27.23
CA TYR A 213 15.69 1.32 -26.19
C TYR A 213 14.67 2.35 -25.67
N MET A 214 13.59 1.87 -25.06
CA MET A 214 12.69 2.73 -24.29
C MET A 214 13.20 2.88 -22.86
N ASP A 215 12.95 4.03 -22.25
CA ASP A 215 13.29 4.24 -20.85
C ASP A 215 12.62 3.18 -19.96
N PRO A 216 13.39 2.48 -19.11
CA PRO A 216 12.83 1.41 -18.30
C PRO A 216 11.81 1.93 -17.29
N VAL A 217 10.68 1.25 -17.23
CA VAL A 217 9.60 1.57 -16.30
C VAL A 217 9.72 0.64 -15.09
N ILE A 218 9.75 1.24 -13.89
CA ILE A 218 9.74 0.49 -12.63
C ILE A 218 8.43 -0.28 -12.52
N LYS A 219 8.54 -1.59 -12.34
CA LYS A 219 7.42 -2.51 -12.08
C LYS A 219 7.11 -2.59 -10.59
N LYS A 220 8.14 -2.68 -9.77
CA LYS A 220 8.02 -2.89 -8.33
C LYS A 220 9.23 -2.35 -7.59
N THR A 221 9.00 -1.84 -6.38
CA THR A 221 10.05 -1.40 -5.46
C THR A 221 9.77 -1.95 -4.07
N TRP A 222 10.81 -2.47 -3.41
CA TRP A 222 10.73 -2.93 -2.03
C TRP A 222 12.01 -2.60 -1.28
N VAL A 223 11.90 -2.55 0.06
CA VAL A 223 12.97 -2.14 0.94
C VAL A 223 13.26 -3.26 1.92
N ASP A 224 14.52 -3.66 2.01
CA ASP A 224 14.98 -4.55 3.07
C ASP A 224 15.23 -3.70 4.34
N LEU A 225 14.43 -3.93 5.37
CA LEU A 225 14.48 -3.20 6.64
C LEU A 225 14.96 -4.10 7.79
N VAL A 226 15.75 -3.51 8.68
CA VAL A 226 16.12 -4.09 9.96
C VAL A 226 15.72 -3.15 11.08
N LEU A 227 15.05 -3.69 12.08
CA LEU A 227 14.71 -2.99 13.31
C LEU A 227 15.65 -3.44 14.42
N SER A 228 16.34 -2.51 15.06
CA SER A 228 17.27 -2.76 16.17
C SER A 228 16.84 -2.06 17.46
N LYS A 229 17.05 -2.71 18.60
CA LYS A 229 16.85 -2.10 19.93
C LYS A 229 18.02 -2.44 20.83
N GLY A 230 18.76 -1.42 21.28
CA GLY A 230 19.98 -1.61 22.08
C GLY A 230 21.03 -2.47 21.37
N GLY A 231 21.20 -2.27 20.06
CA GLY A 231 22.15 -3.01 19.22
C GLY A 231 21.73 -4.45 18.87
N LYS A 232 20.56 -4.93 19.30
CA LYS A 232 20.03 -6.25 18.93
C LYS A 232 18.95 -6.12 17.87
N ILE A 233 19.01 -6.95 16.85
CA ILE A 233 17.95 -7.06 15.84
C ILE A 233 16.69 -7.61 16.50
N VAL A 234 15.58 -6.87 16.42
CA VAL A 234 14.27 -7.23 16.97
C VAL A 234 13.25 -7.59 15.90
N ALA A 235 13.48 -7.17 14.66
CA ALA A 235 12.77 -7.63 13.47
C ALA A 235 13.61 -7.35 12.22
N GLU A 236 13.42 -8.16 11.18
CA GLU A 236 14.04 -7.98 9.88
C GLU A 236 13.07 -8.49 8.81
N GLY A 237 12.98 -7.79 7.69
CA GLY A 237 12.14 -8.23 6.58
C GLY A 237 12.00 -7.19 5.49
N ARG A 238 11.12 -7.50 4.55
CA ARG A 238 10.83 -6.62 3.41
C ARG A 238 9.60 -5.77 3.71
N THR A 239 9.64 -4.53 3.25
CA THR A 239 8.44 -3.68 3.16
C THR A 239 8.21 -3.19 1.74
N GLU A 240 6.93 -3.08 1.39
CA GLU A 240 6.41 -2.60 0.12
C GLU A 240 5.26 -1.62 0.39
N VAL A 241 4.80 -0.95 -0.68
CA VAL A 241 3.66 -0.02 -0.61
C VAL A 241 2.41 -0.67 -0.02
N ASN A 242 2.14 -1.94 -0.38
CA ASN A 242 0.93 -2.66 0.05
C ASN A 242 1.22 -3.84 0.98
N SER A 243 2.50 -4.12 1.27
CA SER A 243 2.93 -5.25 2.10
C SER A 243 3.93 -4.74 3.14
N PRO A 244 3.45 -4.16 4.26
CA PRO A 244 4.33 -3.56 5.26
C PRO A 244 5.08 -4.62 6.05
N LEU A 245 6.26 -4.25 6.56
CA LEU A 245 6.86 -4.97 7.68
C LEU A 245 6.06 -4.66 8.94
N GLU A 246 5.72 -5.67 9.74
CA GLU A 246 4.96 -5.49 10.98
C GLU A 246 5.79 -5.87 12.21
N TRP A 247 5.78 -5.02 13.24
CA TRP A 247 6.46 -5.29 14.51
C TRP A 247 5.74 -4.60 15.68
N GLN A 248 5.35 -5.36 16.70
CA GLN A 248 4.65 -4.86 17.91
C GLN A 248 3.43 -3.96 17.62
N GLY A 249 2.66 -4.30 16.58
CA GLY A 249 1.49 -3.51 16.16
C GLY A 249 1.81 -2.23 15.39
N LEU A 250 3.10 -1.97 15.11
CA LEU A 250 3.54 -0.99 14.13
C LEU A 250 3.60 -1.63 12.74
N LYS A 251 3.19 -0.87 11.73
CA LYS A 251 3.33 -1.24 10.32
C LYS A 251 4.19 -0.23 9.60
N PHE A 252 5.26 -0.68 8.98
CA PHE A 252 6.23 0.13 8.25
C PHE A 252 5.95 -0.04 6.77
N TYR A 253 5.37 0.97 6.12
CA TYR A 253 5.04 1.01 4.70
C TYR A 253 6.10 1.79 3.94
N HIS A 254 6.55 1.25 2.82
CA HIS A 254 7.32 2.02 1.86
C HIS A 254 6.37 2.98 1.11
N THR A 255 6.60 4.30 1.20
CA THR A 255 5.71 5.31 0.58
C THR A 255 6.39 6.18 -0.47
N ALA A 256 7.71 6.32 -0.43
CA ALA A 256 8.43 7.11 -1.43
C ALA A 256 9.83 6.55 -1.70
N THR A 257 10.27 6.68 -2.94
CA THR A 257 11.67 6.46 -3.36
C THR A 257 12.10 7.71 -4.12
N SER A 258 13.24 8.29 -3.75
CA SER A 258 13.80 9.44 -4.45
C SER A 258 15.32 9.49 -4.27
N ARG A 259 15.96 10.47 -4.91
CA ARG A 259 17.40 10.75 -4.79
C ARG A 259 17.61 12.20 -4.39
N ASP A 260 18.64 12.45 -3.61
CA ASP A 260 19.08 13.81 -3.30
C ASP A 260 19.81 14.46 -4.49
N LEU A 261 20.27 15.71 -4.31
CA LEU A 261 21.04 16.45 -5.32
C LEU A 261 22.38 15.79 -5.71
N TYR A 262 22.88 14.88 -4.88
CA TYR A 262 24.12 14.14 -5.09
C TYR A 262 23.88 12.73 -5.67
N GLY A 263 22.62 12.37 -5.90
CA GLY A 263 22.21 11.07 -6.44
C GLY A 263 22.06 9.95 -5.41
N ASN A 264 22.21 10.24 -4.11
CA ASN A 264 22.05 9.25 -3.04
C ASN A 264 20.58 8.87 -2.89
N PRO A 265 20.23 7.56 -2.95
CA PRO A 265 18.86 7.13 -2.80
C PRO A 265 18.39 7.24 -1.35
N PHE A 266 17.18 7.75 -1.17
CA PHE A 266 16.47 7.73 0.11
C PHE A 266 15.06 7.20 -0.06
N ILE A 267 14.54 6.65 1.04
CA ILE A 267 13.23 6.03 1.11
C ILE A 267 12.37 6.75 2.13
N GLY A 268 11.14 7.08 1.74
CA GLY A 268 10.08 7.46 2.64
C GLY A 268 9.39 6.24 3.23
N ILE A 269 9.34 6.19 4.56
CA ILE A 269 8.67 5.15 5.34
C ILE A 269 7.53 5.80 6.11
N GLN A 270 6.31 5.29 5.94
CA GLN A 270 5.18 5.61 6.79
C GLN A 270 4.98 4.52 7.83
N ILE A 271 4.93 4.93 9.09
CA ILE A 271 4.78 4.06 10.24
C ILE A 271 3.41 4.30 10.82
N THR A 272 2.61 3.26 10.96
CA THR A 272 1.26 3.37 11.50
C THR A 272 1.08 2.44 12.68
N ARG A 273 0.36 2.93 13.69
CA ARG A 273 -0.20 2.12 14.76
C ARG A 273 -1.68 2.39 14.79
N ASP A 274 -2.51 1.37 14.57
CA ASP A 274 -3.95 1.48 14.73
C ASP A 274 -4.47 0.26 15.51
N PRO A 275 -4.59 0.38 16.85
CA PRO A 275 -5.07 -0.73 17.67
C PRO A 275 -6.57 -1.00 17.50
N GLY A 276 -7.32 -0.07 16.90
CA GLY A 276 -8.76 -0.19 16.71
C GLY A 276 -9.15 -0.98 15.46
N THR A 277 -8.23 -1.10 14.49
CA THR A 277 -8.46 -1.78 13.21
C THR A 277 -9.14 -3.16 13.36
N PRO A 278 -8.68 -4.08 14.24
CA PRO A 278 -9.29 -5.41 14.33
C PRO A 278 -10.75 -5.37 14.81
N VAL A 279 -11.05 -4.50 15.77
CA VAL A 279 -12.40 -4.34 16.34
C VAL A 279 -13.34 -3.71 15.31
N THR A 280 -12.83 -2.75 14.53
CA THR A 280 -13.59 -2.12 13.44
C THR A 280 -14.00 -3.13 12.37
N TYR A 281 -13.06 -3.95 11.90
CA TYR A 281 -13.34 -4.99 10.91
C TYR A 281 -14.28 -6.08 11.46
N PHE A 282 -14.11 -6.47 12.72
CA PHE A 282 -15.05 -7.38 13.37
C PHE A 282 -16.49 -6.82 13.36
N GLY A 283 -16.65 -5.53 13.65
CA GLY A 283 -17.93 -4.84 13.54
C GLY A 283 -18.52 -4.89 12.13
N PHE A 284 -17.70 -4.64 11.09
CA PHE A 284 -18.13 -4.74 9.70
C PHE A 284 -18.56 -6.16 9.31
N CYS A 285 -17.84 -7.19 9.77
CA CYS A 285 -18.23 -8.58 9.56
C CYS A 285 -19.60 -8.87 10.18
N LEU A 286 -19.86 -8.42 11.40
CA LEU A 286 -21.17 -8.59 12.06
C LEU A 286 -22.28 -7.86 11.30
N VAL A 287 -22.06 -6.62 10.87
CA VAL A 287 -23.04 -5.89 10.04
C VAL A 287 -23.35 -6.67 8.75
N GLY A 288 -22.32 -7.16 8.06
CA GLY A 288 -22.46 -7.97 6.86
C GLY A 288 -23.28 -9.24 7.11
N ILE A 289 -22.91 -10.03 8.12
CA ILE A 289 -23.61 -11.26 8.51
C ILE A 289 -25.08 -10.96 8.85
N GLY A 290 -25.33 -9.96 9.70
CA GLY A 290 -26.69 -9.57 10.08
C GLY A 290 -27.54 -9.14 8.89
N GLY A 291 -26.95 -8.38 7.96
CA GLY A 291 -27.57 -7.95 6.71
C GLY A 291 -27.92 -9.14 5.79
N THR A 292 -26.98 -10.07 5.60
CA THR A 292 -27.17 -11.27 4.80
C THR A 292 -28.28 -12.16 5.37
N ILE A 293 -28.29 -12.42 6.68
CA ILE A 293 -29.36 -13.21 7.32
C ILE A 293 -30.71 -12.50 7.18
N TYR A 294 -30.77 -11.18 7.39
CA TYR A 294 -32.00 -10.41 7.24
C TYR A 294 -32.56 -10.52 5.81
N PHE A 295 -31.70 -10.35 4.82
CA PHE A 295 -32.06 -10.44 3.40
C PHE A 295 -32.61 -11.82 3.03
N PHE A 296 -31.93 -12.91 3.40
CA PHE A 296 -32.40 -14.26 3.12
C PHE A 296 -33.71 -14.60 3.84
N ARG A 297 -33.91 -14.11 5.07
CA ARG A 297 -35.19 -14.29 5.77
C ARG A 297 -36.32 -13.58 5.04
N LYS A 298 -36.07 -12.36 4.53
CA LYS A 298 -37.06 -11.58 3.80
C LYS A 298 -37.42 -12.18 2.44
N ILE A 299 -36.48 -12.82 1.76
CA ILE A 299 -36.76 -13.51 0.47
C ILE A 299 -37.57 -14.81 0.68
N ARG A 300 -37.37 -15.49 1.81
CA ARG A 300 -38.06 -16.76 2.10
C ARG A 300 -39.47 -16.59 2.68
N THR A 301 -39.85 -15.38 3.10
CA THR A 301 -41.21 -15.01 3.55
C THR A 301 -41.94 -14.25 2.47
#